data_AF-A0A227JEG6-F1
#
_entry.id   AF-A0A227JEG6-F1
#
_cell.length_a   1.000
_cell.length_b   1.000
_cell.length_c   1.000
_cell.angle_alpha   90.00
_cell.angle_beta   90.00
_cell.angle_gamma   90.00
#
_symmetry.space_group_name_H-M   'P 1'
#
loop_
_entity.id
_entity.type
_entity.pdbx_description
1 polymer ?
#
loop_
_entity_poly.entity_id
_entity_poly.type
_entity_poly.pdbx_seq_one_letter_code
_entity_poly.pdbx_strand_id
1 'polypeptide(L)' 'MNTVFIVNFVGQASPATIKQLAAVTHENGGKWLISKVNFIEDQVAGVIKVELPEEN' A
#
# COMPACT_ATOMS: atom_id res chain seq x y z
N MET A 1 2.45 -19.85 4.64
CA MET A 1 2.24 -19.58 3.18
C MET A 1 2.30 -18.07 2.99
N ASN A 2 2.29 -17.55 1.75
CA ASN A 2 2.13 -16.09 1.53
C ASN A 2 0.69 -15.80 1.09
N THR A 3 0.09 -14.77 1.66
CA THR A 3 -1.24 -14.27 1.29
C THR A 3 -1.10 -13.09 0.36
N VAL A 4 -1.87 -13.10 -0.72
CA VAL A 4 -1.92 -12.01 -1.69
C VAL A 4 -3.29 -11.37 -1.66
N PHE A 5 -3.34 -10.05 -1.49
CA PHE A 5 -4.60 -9.29 -1.44
C PHE A 5 -4.45 -7.91 -2.10
N ILE A 6 -5.58 -7.24 -2.26
CA ILE A 6 -5.65 -5.89 -2.82
C ILE A 6 -6.08 -4.93 -1.72
N VAL A 7 -5.29 -3.88 -1.53
CA VAL A 7 -5.62 -2.73 -0.67
C VAL A 7 -6.07 -1.58 -1.56
N ASN A 8 -7.25 -1.04 -1.28
CA ASN A 8 -7.75 0.17 -1.90
C ASN A 8 -7.93 1.25 -0.83
N PHE A 9 -7.54 2.49 -1.14
CA PHE A 9 -7.77 3.63 -0.26
C PHE A 9 -8.04 4.89 -1.08
N VAL A 10 -8.86 5.76 -0.50
CA VAL A 10 -9.17 7.09 -1.01
C VAL A 10 -9.19 8.09 0.14
N GLY A 11 -8.73 9.32 -0.11
CA GLY A 11 -8.80 10.41 0.86
C GLY A 11 -7.57 11.34 0.80
N GLN A 12 -7.44 12.23 1.78
CA GLN A 12 -6.30 13.13 1.86
C GLN A 12 -5.04 12.37 2.26
N ALA A 13 -4.04 12.38 1.39
CA ALA A 13 -2.74 11.78 1.68
C ALA A 13 -1.63 12.51 0.94
N SER A 14 -0.46 12.58 1.58
CA SER A 14 0.75 13.13 0.97
C SER A 14 1.61 11.99 0.40
N PRO A 15 2.59 12.30 -0.48
CA PRO A 15 3.60 11.31 -0.88
C PRO A 15 4.33 10.66 0.31
N ALA A 16 4.52 11.39 1.41
CA ALA A 16 5.12 10.86 2.64
C ALA A 16 4.23 9.78 3.28
N THR A 17 2.91 9.96 3.27
CA THR A 17 1.94 8.98 3.76
C THR A 17 2.02 7.67 2.98
N ILE A 18 2.14 7.74 1.65
CA ILE A 18 2.29 6.55 0.79
C ILE A 18 3.62 5.85 1.05
N LYS A 19 4.70 6.61 1.25
CA LYS A 19 6.01 6.05 1.61
C LYS A 19 5.97 5.35 2.97
N GLN A 20 5.24 5.90 3.94
CA GLN A 20 5.03 5.26 5.24
C GLN A 20 4.23 3.96 5.11
N LEU A 21 3.19 3.92 4.28
CA LEU A 21 2.43 2.69 4.02
C LEU A 21 3.31 1.58 3.43
N ALA A 22 4.21 1.93 2.50
CA ALA A 22 5.17 1.00 1.94
C ALA A 22 6.17 0.50 3.00
N ALA A 23 6.68 1.40 3.85
CA ALA A 23 7.57 1.04 4.95
C ALA A 23 6.91 0.07 5.94
N VAL A 24 5.69 0.37 6.40
CA VAL A 24 4.92 -0.51 7.28
C VAL A 24 4.69 -1.87 6.64
N THR A 25 4.34 -1.90 5.34
CA THR A 25 4.16 -3.17 4.64
C THR A 25 5.46 -3.98 4.63
N HIS A 26 6.60 -3.32 4.39
CA HIS A 26 7.91 -3.96 4.37
C HIS A 26 8.37 -4.45 5.74
N GLU A 27 8.13 -3.68 6.80
CA GLU A 27 8.43 -4.03 8.19
C GLU A 27 7.70 -5.29 8.65
N ASN A 28 6.50 -5.55 8.10
CA ASN A 28 5.74 -6.79 8.32
C ASN A 28 6.15 -7.92 7.34
N GLY A 29 7.32 -7.81 6.69
CA GLY A 29 7.81 -8.80 5.72
C GLY A 29 7.05 -8.82 4.39
N GLY A 30 6.14 -7.86 4.18
CA GLY A 30 5.31 -7.75 2.99
C GLY A 30 6.01 -7.07 1.82
N LYS A 31 5.42 -7.25 0.65
CA LYS A 31 5.90 -6.69 -0.63
C LYS A 31 4.74 -6.14 -1.43
N TRP A 32 4.97 -4.99 -2.07
CA TRP A 32 4.03 -4.47 -3.06
C TRP A 32 4.39 -5.08 -4.41
N LEU A 33 3.47 -5.87 -4.97
CA LEU A 33 3.65 -6.48 -6.29
C LEU A 33 3.29 -5.49 -7.41
N ILE A 34 2.24 -4.69 -7.18
CA ILE A 34 1.74 -3.66 -8.10
C ILE A 34 1.21 -2.51 -7.26
N SER A 35 1.52 -1.28 -7.64
CA SER A 35 0.90 -0.09 -7.07
C SER A 35 0.42 0.85 -8.18
N LYS A 36 -0.82 1.32 -8.07
CA LYS A 36 -1.38 2.41 -8.87
C LYS A 36 -1.92 3.44 -7.92
N VAL A 37 -1.23 4.57 -7.80
CA VAL A 37 -1.61 5.67 -6.90
C VAL A 37 -1.75 6.94 -7.75
N ASN A 38 -2.93 7.54 -7.72
CA ASN A 38 -3.21 8.79 -8.40
C ASN A 38 -3.39 9.89 -7.35
N PHE A 39 -2.70 11.01 -7.57
CA PHE A 39 -2.87 12.23 -6.80
C PHE A 39 -3.83 13.15 -7.58
N ILE A 40 -4.89 13.58 -6.92
CA ILE A 40 -5.93 14.46 -7.46
C ILE A 40 -6.02 15.64 -6.49
N GLU A 41 -5.27 16.71 -6.78
CA GLU A 41 -5.06 17.83 -5.85
C GLU A 41 -4.51 17.36 -4.49
N ASP A 42 -5.25 17.57 -3.40
CA ASP A 42 -4.90 17.13 -2.05
C ASP A 42 -5.42 15.72 -1.71
N GLN A 43 -6.15 15.10 -2.64
CA GLN A 43 -6.69 13.75 -2.52
C GLN A 43 -5.81 12.71 -3.20
N VAL A 44 -5.94 11.48 -2.74
CA VAL A 44 -5.30 10.30 -3.32
C VAL A 44 -6.34 9.22 -3.56
N ALA A 45 -6.21 8.52 -4.68
CA ALA A 45 -6.87 7.26 -4.94
C ALA A 45 -5.82 6.19 -5.27
N GLY A 46 -5.70 5.18 -4.41
CA GLY A 46 -4.67 4.15 -4.49
C GLY A 46 -5.24 2.74 -4.53
N VAL A 47 -4.64 1.91 -5.37
CA VAL A 47 -4.86 0.46 -5.47
C VAL A 47 -3.51 -0.23 -5.42
N ILE A 48 -3.32 -1.14 -4.46
CA ILE A 48 -2.05 -1.83 -4.24
C ILE A 48 -2.30 -3.33 -4.12
N LYS A 49 -1.58 -4.12 -4.92
CA LYS A 49 -1.52 -5.58 -4.75
C LYS A 49 -0.37 -5.89 -3.79
N VAL A 50 -0.70 -6.45 -2.63
CA VAL A 50 0.23 -6.76 -1.55
C VAL A 50 0.38 -8.26 -1.41
N GLU A 51 1.62 -8.72 -1.22
CA GLU A 51 1.95 -10.06 -0.74
C GLU A 51 2.49 -9.92 0.69
N LEU A 52 1.98 -10.72 1.62
CA LEU A 52 2.44 -10.77 3.02
C LEU A 52 2.61 -12.22 3.48
N PRO A 53 3.59 -12.53 4.34
CA PRO A 53 3.63 -13.81 5.05
C PRO A 53 2.36 -13.99 5.91
N GLU A 54 1.82 -15.21 5.95
CA GLU A 54 0.64 -15.53 6.80
C GLU A 54 0.92 -15.42 8.31
N GLU A 55 2.17 -15.52 8.73
CA GLU A 55 2.58 -15.29 10.12
C GLU A 55 2.95 -13.81 10.30
N ASN A 56 2.00 -13.01 10.80
CA ASN A 56 2.22 -11.65 11.33
C ASN A 56 1.20 -11.36 12.43
#